data_AF-A0A3P3U7L0-F1
#
_entry.id   AF-A0A3P3U7L0-F1
#
_cell.length_a   1.000
_cell.length_b   1.000
_cell.length_c   1.000
_cell.angle_alpha   90.00
_cell.angle_beta   90.00
_cell.angle_gamma   90.00
#
_symmetry.space_group_name_H-M   'P 1'
#
loop_
_entity.id
_entity.type
_entity.pdbx_description
1 polymer ?
#
loop_
_entity_poly.entity_id
_entity_poly.type
_entity_poly.pdbx_seq_one_letter_code
_entity_poly.pdbx_strand_id
1 'polypeptide(L)' 'MEMRETNDDEAYTALFLEFSGKVEKTLKKAVIALLAALCLFQGLLRIPELRPFLASADQFEGAPLHRGE' A
#
# COMPACT_ATOMS: atom_id res chain seq x y z
N MET A 1 20.07 43.52 -1.24
CA MET A 1 19.41 42.53 -0.36
C MET A 1 19.26 41.16 -1.05
N GLU A 2 20.00 40.85 -2.12
CA GLU A 2 19.84 39.60 -2.90
C GLU A 2 20.66 38.39 -2.39
N MET A 3 21.78 38.60 -1.68
CA MET A 3 22.65 37.47 -1.27
C MET A 3 22.06 36.56 -0.18
N ARG A 4 21.00 36.96 0.52
CA ARG A 4 20.37 36.12 1.56
C ARG A 4 19.37 35.13 0.97
N GLU A 5 18.63 35.53 -0.06
CA GLU A 5 17.58 34.73 -0.68
C GLU A 5 18.15 33.48 -1.37
N THR A 6 19.24 33.64 -2.14
CA THR A 6 19.93 32.52 -2.81
C THR A 6 20.47 31.46 -1.85
N ASN A 7 20.84 31.85 -0.62
CA ASN A 7 21.44 30.94 0.36
C ASN A 7 20.38 30.08 1.05
N ASP A 8 19.22 30.69 1.34
CA ASP A 8 18.05 29.98 1.86
C ASP A 8 17.51 28.99 0.82
N ASP A 9 17.39 29.38 -0.45
CA ASP A 9 16.89 28.49 -1.52
C ASP A 9 17.77 27.25 -1.73
N GLU A 10 19.09 27.40 -1.67
CA GLU A 10 20.03 26.27 -1.73
C GLU A 10 19.88 25.33 -0.52
N ALA A 11 19.70 25.90 0.68
CA ALA A 11 19.48 25.13 1.90
C ALA A 11 18.15 24.36 1.88
N TYR A 12 17.06 25.00 1.43
CA TYR A 12 15.77 24.34 1.24
C TYR A 12 15.84 23.22 0.21
N THR A 13 16.56 23.43 -0.90
CA THR A 13 16.75 22.42 -1.94
C THR A 13 17.49 21.19 -1.41
N ALA A 14 18.55 21.39 -0.61
CA ALA A 14 19.30 20.30 0.01
C ALA A 14 18.44 19.48 0.99
N LEU A 15 17.67 20.16 1.85
CA LEU A 15 16.72 19.53 2.78
C LEU A 15 15.63 18.74 2.04
N PHE A 16 15.12 19.30 0.93
CA PHE A 16 14.12 18.64 0.11
C PHE A 16 14.69 17.39 -0.57
N LEU A 17 15.91 17.44 -1.10
CA LEU A 17 16.57 16.28 -1.70
C LEU A 17 16.77 15.16 -0.68
N GLU A 18 17.22 15.50 0.53
CA GLU A 18 17.44 14.52 1.59
C GLU A 18 16.13 13.87 2.02
N PHE A 19 15.09 14.67 2.23
CA PHE A 19 13.76 14.18 2.59
C PHE A 19 13.16 13.32 1.48
N SER A 20 13.20 13.80 0.25
CA SER A 20 12.67 13.10 -0.93
C SER A 20 13.34 11.74 -1.12
N GLY A 21 14.67 11.67 -1.01
CA GLY A 21 15.41 10.40 -1.10
C GLY A 21 15.02 9.41 -0.01
N LYS A 22 14.75 9.88 1.21
CA LYS A 22 14.31 9.02 2.33
C LYS A 22 12.86 8.54 2.15
N VAL A 23 11.98 9.42 1.67
CA VAL A 23 10.58 9.08 1.35
C VAL A 23 10.52 8.09 0.20
N GLU A 24 11.27 8.30 -0.88
CA GLU A 24 11.28 7.39 -2.03
C GLU A 24 11.72 5.97 -1.65
N LYS A 25 12.78 5.84 -0.86
CA LYS A 25 13.24 4.53 -0.36
C LYS A 25 12.19 3.85 0.51
N THR A 26 11.55 4.62 1.40
CA THR A 26 10.51 4.11 2.30
C THR A 26 9.27 3.70 1.50
N LEU A 27 8.88 4.50 0.51
CA LEU A 27 7.74 4.22 -0.36
C LEU A 27 7.98 2.96 -1.20
N LYS A 28 9.15 2.81 -1.83
CA LYS A 28 9.52 1.58 -2.56
C LYS A 28 9.43 0.34 -1.66
N LYS A 29 9.96 0.42 -0.44
CA LYS A 29 9.90 -0.68 0.52
C LYS A 29 8.46 -0.98 0.97
N ALA A 30 7.65 0.05 1.20
CA ALA A 30 6.25 -0.08 1.56
C ALA A 30 5.42 -0.73 0.44
N VAL A 31 5.64 -0.33 -0.82
CA VAL A 31 4.98 -0.94 -1.99
C VAL A 31 5.32 -2.42 -2.11
N ILE A 32 6.60 -2.80 -1.96
CA ILE A 32 7.01 -4.20 -1.98
C ILE A 32 6.36 -4.99 -0.84
N ALA A 33 6.33 -4.42 0.38
CA ALA A 33 5.69 -5.06 1.53
C ALA A 33 4.17 -5.24 1.31
N LEU A 34 3.49 -4.24 0.73
CA LEU A 34 2.07 -4.32 0.40
C LEU A 34 1.79 -5.36 -0.68
N LEU A 35 2.62 -5.46 -1.73
CA LEU A 35 2.48 -6.50 -2.75
C LEU A 35 2.70 -7.90 -2.16
N ALA A 36 3.69 -8.05 -1.28
CA ALA A 36 3.91 -9.32 -0.58
C ALA A 36 2.71 -9.69 0.29
N ALA A 37 2.17 -8.72 1.05
CA ALA A 37 0.96 -8.93 1.83
C ALA A 37 -0.24 -9.30 0.94
N LEU A 38 -0.43 -8.62 -0.19
CA LEU A 38 -1.48 -8.91 -1.14
C LEU A 38 -1.40 -10.35 -1.66
N CYS A 39 -0.22 -10.80 -2.07
CA CYS A 39 0.00 -12.19 -2.50
C CYS A 39 -0.30 -13.20 -1.38
N LEU A 40 0.09 -12.90 -0.13
CA LEU A 40 -0.23 -13.75 1.01
C LEU A 40 -1.74 -13.85 1.23
N PHE A 41 -2.46 -12.73 1.22
CA PHE A 41 -3.92 -12.73 1.37
C PHE A 41 -4.63 -13.41 0.20
N GLN A 42 -4.16 -13.23 -1.04
CA GLN A 42 -4.69 -13.93 -2.22
C GLN A 42 -4.48 -15.45 -2.13
N GLY A 43 -3.30 -15.89 -1.67
CA GLY A 43 -3.01 -17.31 -1.42
C GLY A 43 -3.88 -17.88 -0.30
N LEU A 44 -4.08 -17.11 0.77
CA LEU A 44 -4.91 -17.50 1.91
C LEU A 44 -6.38 -17.64 1.52
N LEU A 45 -6.89 -16.72 0.71
CA LEU A 45 -8.26 -16.75 0.16
C LEU A 45 -8.49 -17.88 -0.85
N ARG A 46 -7.43 -18.44 -1.44
CA ARG A 46 -7.54 -19.62 -2.32
C ARG A 46 -7.89 -20.89 -1.55
N ILE A 47 -7.67 -20.93 -0.24
CA ILE A 47 -8.07 -22.04 0.62
C ILE A 47 -9.55 -21.84 0.98
N PRO A 48 -10.48 -22.71 0.50
CA PRO A 48 -11.91 -22.54 0.70
C PRO A 48 -12.31 -22.56 2.18
N GLU A 49 -11.52 -23.19 3.05
CA GLU A 49 -11.80 -23.31 4.49
C GLU A 49 -11.45 -22.06 5.30
N LEU A 50 -10.52 -21.23 4.82
CA LEU A 50 -10.13 -19.96 5.47
C LEU A 50 -10.92 -18.76 4.93
N ARG A 51 -11.52 -18.94 3.76
CA ARG A 51 -12.40 -17.97 3.11
C ARG A 51 -13.55 -17.47 4.03
N PRO A 52 -14.30 -18.30 4.76
CA PRO A 52 -15.37 -17.79 5.65
C PRO A 52 -14.85 -16.99 6.85
N PHE A 53 -13.62 -17.23 7.31
CA PHE A 53 -13.04 -16.48 8.44
C PHE A 53 -12.53 -15.10 8.02
N LEU A 54 -11.91 -14.98 6.84
CA LEU A 54 -11.43 -13.71 6.28
C LEU A 54 -12.51 -12.93 5.53
N ALA A 55 -13.35 -13.62 4.77
CA ALA A 55 -14.47 -13.08 4.01
C ALA A 55 -15.79 -13.37 4.75
N SER A 56 -15.84 -13.04 6.03
CA SER A 56 -17.07 -13.05 6.83
C SER A 56 -18.16 -12.13 6.23
N ALA A 57 -17.79 -11.22 5.33
CA ALA A 57 -18.72 -10.40 4.55
C ALA A 57 -19.49 -11.20 3.46
N ASP A 58 -18.97 -12.35 3.00
CA ASP A 58 -19.61 -13.24 2.01
C ASP A 58 -20.95 -13.78 2.59
N GLN A 59 -21.05 -13.94 3.92
CA GLN A 59 -22.30 -14.32 4.61
C GLN A 59 -23.39 -13.23 4.55
N PHE A 60 -23.02 -11.98 4.28
CA PHE A 60 -23.93 -10.85 4.12
C PHE A 60 -24.24 -10.55 2.65
N GLU A 61 -23.58 -11.23 1.70
CA GLU A 61 -23.73 -10.97 0.27
C GLU A 61 -25.00 -11.59 -0.34
N GLY A 62 -25.82 -12.27 0.47
CA GLY A 62 -27.04 -12.95 0.01
C GLY A 62 -26.69 -14.28 -0.67
N ALA A 63 -27.29 -15.36 -0.20
CA ALA A 63 -26.98 -16.70 -0.70
C ALA A 63 -27.07 -16.75 -2.23
N PRO A 64 -26.10 -17.36 -2.94
CA PRO A 64 -26.21 -17.56 -4.37
C PRO A 64 -27.48 -18.39 -4.64
N LEU A 65 -28.39 -17.84 -5.46
CA LEU A 65 -29.54 -18.59 -5.98
C LEU A 65 -28.99 -19.77 -6.78
N HIS A 66 -28.98 -20.94 -6.15
CA HIS A 66 -28.65 -22.21 -6.77
C HIS A 66 -29.64 -22.45 -7.92
N ARG A 67 -29.27 -22.06 -9.14
CA ARG A 67 -29.97 -22.54 -10.34
C ARG A 67 -29.28 -23.87 -10.68
N GLY A 68 -29.87 -24.94 -10.16
CA GLY A 68 -29.47 -26.29 -10.49
C GLY A 68 -29.52 -26.51 -12.00
N GLU A 69 -28.56 -27.30 -12.48
CA GLU A 69 -28.73 -28.15 -13.65
C GLU A 69 -28.91 -29.60 -13.15
#